data_AF-A0A8R1E8H9-F1
#
_entry.id   AF-A0A8R1E8H9-F1
#
_cell.length_a   1.000
_cell.length_b   1.000
_cell.length_c   1.000
_cell.angle_alpha   90.00
_cell.angle_beta   90.00
_cell.angle_gamma   90.00
#
_symmetry.space_group_name_H-M   'P 1'
#
loop_
_entity.id
_entity.type
_entity.pdbx_description
1 polymer ?
#
loop_
_entity_poly.entity_id
_entity_poly.type
_entity_poly.pdbx_seq_one_letter_code
_entity_poly.pdbx_strand_id
1 'polypeptide(L)'
;MDRVKSLVEKGAALDAACGQKLQTVLHLAAVMGNKEVVQLLITSGADRSCLDANGKTAAQVCTDKACSLIFDQNHGKTFPRRLPQLKREFYVLIVERPQFEPENLERLPDRLNMVYGFKEGLHNLDDFTHFVIDSNQLHGKDLPLDLDNLLSFEILAKPGMIVTTEWLDACLSDPKQVDFDWKYQLTDISFEGQVHKNVIPRIKNDINRLRPPLLFGTCITILPTRNRIMREDRNNWIRIIEAFGGKYVVAPKPTISGPDPYHSLFAEIVTPIHSSILLYFNDSIVRELWLVPDNRVTLLGMAWLPESIVRYRLLSPDHGILRFEMKPHELATIFEHGPRYNYF
;
A
#
# COMPACT_ATOMS: atom_id res chain seq x y z
N MET A 1 15.47 2.63 30.36
CA MET A 1 15.40 1.26 29.82
C MET A 1 14.07 0.58 30.12
N ASP A 2 13.60 0.58 31.38
CA ASP A 2 12.42 -0.20 31.78
C ASP A 2 11.11 0.20 31.09
N ARG A 3 10.92 1.50 30.84
CA ARG A 3 9.77 2.00 30.05
C ARG A 3 9.76 1.41 28.64
N VAL A 4 10.93 1.32 27.99
CA VAL A 4 11.06 0.76 26.64
C VAL A 4 10.73 -0.73 26.65
N LYS A 5 11.32 -1.49 27.59
CA LYS A 5 11.02 -2.92 27.77
C LYS A 5 9.52 -3.16 27.96
N SER A 6 8.89 -2.43 28.88
CA SER A 6 7.45 -2.59 29.16
C SER A 6 6.58 -2.32 27.93
N LEU A 7 6.91 -1.32 27.11
CA LEU A 7 6.17 -1.02 25.88
C LEU A 7 6.35 -2.11 24.81
N VAL A 8 7.58 -2.60 24.64
CA VAL A 8 7.89 -3.71 23.72
C VAL A 8 7.18 -4.99 24.15
N GLU A 9 7.15 -5.29 25.44
CA GLU A 9 6.44 -6.44 26.00
C GLU A 9 4.92 -6.37 25.78
N LYS A 10 4.36 -5.15 25.74
CA LYS A 10 2.95 -4.89 25.40
C LYS A 10 2.65 -4.91 23.90
N GLY A 11 3.63 -5.19 23.04
CA GLY A 11 3.44 -5.27 21.60
C GLY A 11 3.41 -3.92 20.87
N ALA A 12 4.19 -2.94 21.35
CA ALA A 12 4.33 -1.65 20.66
C ALA A 12 4.80 -1.81 19.20
N ALA A 13 4.31 -0.96 18.30
CA ALA A 13 4.69 -0.94 16.89
C ALA A 13 6.14 -0.46 16.72
N LEU A 14 7.06 -1.39 16.41
CA LEU A 14 8.50 -1.10 16.32
C LEU A 14 8.94 -0.51 14.97
N ASP A 15 8.13 -0.70 13.93
CA ASP A 15 8.48 -0.27 12.56
C ASP A 15 7.71 0.98 12.12
N ALA A 16 6.96 1.60 13.04
CA ALA A 16 6.22 2.80 12.75
C ALA A 16 7.17 3.88 12.24
N ALA A 17 6.94 4.40 11.04
CA ALA A 17 7.72 5.50 10.49
C ALA A 17 7.11 6.81 10.94
N CYS A 18 7.86 7.61 11.71
CA CYS A 18 7.32 8.79 12.36
C CYS A 18 7.97 10.09 11.87
N GLY A 19 7.12 11.12 11.76
CA GLY A 19 7.54 12.50 11.43
C GLY A 19 8.11 12.65 10.02
N GLN A 20 8.62 13.85 9.73
CA GLN A 20 9.16 14.19 8.40
C GLN A 20 10.41 13.39 8.02
N LYS A 21 11.12 12.83 8.99
CA LYS A 21 12.31 12.01 8.75
C LYS A 21 11.99 10.53 8.50
N LEU A 22 10.73 10.11 8.64
CA LEU A 22 10.31 8.71 8.50
C LEU A 22 11.13 7.74 9.37
N GLN A 23 11.62 8.20 10.51
CA GLN A 23 12.47 7.38 11.37
C GLN A 23 11.62 6.43 12.20
N THR A 24 12.04 5.16 12.24
CA THR A 24 11.53 4.19 13.21
C THR A 24 12.24 4.35 14.55
N VAL A 25 11.73 3.72 15.61
CA VAL A 25 12.39 3.72 16.92
C VAL A 25 13.81 3.12 16.85
N LEU A 26 14.05 2.19 15.92
CA LEU A 26 15.38 1.61 15.70
C LEU A 26 16.36 2.63 15.11
N HIS A 27 15.92 3.50 14.19
CA HIS A 27 16.74 4.61 13.70
C HIS A 27 17.13 5.57 14.82
N LEU A 28 16.16 5.95 15.66
CA LEU A 28 16.40 6.86 16.78
C LEU A 28 17.40 6.26 17.77
N ALA A 29 17.24 4.98 18.13
CA ALA A 29 18.17 4.29 19.02
C ALA A 29 19.59 4.21 18.44
N ALA A 30 19.71 3.97 17.14
CA ALA A 30 21.00 3.92 16.43
C ALA A 30 21.69 5.28 16.36
N VAL A 31 20.96 6.36 16.03
CA VAL A 31 21.48 7.74 16.02
C VAL A 31 21.97 8.16 17.41
N MET A 32 21.28 7.72 18.47
CA MET A 32 21.67 7.99 19.85
C MET A 32 22.80 7.08 20.35
N GLY A 33 23.24 6.07 19.57
CA GLY A 33 24.24 5.09 19.99
C GLY A 33 23.79 4.20 21.16
N ASN A 34 22.47 4.06 21.39
CA ASN A 34 21.93 3.33 22.53
C ASN A 34 21.91 1.82 22.25
N LYS A 35 23.06 1.19 22.45
CA LYS A 35 23.31 -0.23 22.17
C LYS A 35 22.31 -1.16 22.87
N GLU A 36 21.93 -0.88 24.12
CA GLU A 36 20.98 -1.72 24.87
C GLU A 36 19.58 -1.67 24.24
N VAL A 37 19.14 -0.49 23.81
CA VAL A 37 17.84 -0.32 23.14
C VAL A 37 17.88 -0.92 21.74
N VAL A 38 18.97 -0.74 20.97
CA VAL A 38 19.12 -1.38 19.66
C VAL A 38 19.07 -2.91 19.78
N GLN A 39 19.80 -3.49 20.73
CA GLN A 39 19.78 -4.93 20.97
C GLN A 39 18.37 -5.43 21.35
N LEU A 40 17.68 -4.72 22.24
CA LEU A 40 16.31 -5.05 22.65
C LEU A 40 15.36 -5.02 21.45
N LEU A 41 15.38 -3.95 20.64
CA LEU A 41 14.48 -3.78 19.51
C LEU A 41 14.70 -4.85 18.44
N ILE A 42 15.95 -5.13 18.08
CA ILE A 42 16.29 -6.19 17.11
C ILE A 42 15.84 -7.55 17.60
N THR A 43 16.13 -7.89 18.86
CA THR A 43 15.71 -9.19 19.44
C THR A 43 14.21 -9.29 19.69
N SER A 44 13.49 -8.17 19.63
CA SER A 44 12.02 -8.12 19.66
C SER A 44 11.39 -8.11 18.27
N GLY A 45 12.20 -8.33 17.22
CA GLY A 45 11.75 -8.50 15.86
C GLY A 45 11.58 -7.22 15.05
N ALA A 46 12.08 -6.05 15.52
CA ALA A 46 12.05 -4.81 14.75
C ALA A 46 12.66 -5.00 13.34
N ASP A 47 12.02 -4.44 12.33
CA ASP A 47 12.48 -4.53 10.95
C ASP A 47 13.67 -3.58 10.73
N ARG A 48 14.79 -4.17 10.32
CA ARG A 48 16.05 -3.44 10.08
C ARG A 48 16.15 -2.90 8.67
N SER A 49 15.24 -3.30 7.78
CA SER A 49 15.18 -2.87 6.39
C SER A 49 14.36 -1.59 6.19
N CYS A 50 13.64 -1.12 7.21
CA CYS A 50 12.95 0.16 7.13
C CYS A 50 13.94 1.28 6.80
N LEU A 51 13.50 2.20 5.95
CA LEU A 51 14.30 3.35 5.52
C LEU A 51 13.78 4.61 6.21
N ASP A 52 14.69 5.55 6.47
CA ASP A 52 14.33 6.93 6.78
C ASP A 52 14.05 7.74 5.49
N ALA A 53 13.73 9.02 5.64
CA ALA A 53 13.45 9.91 4.51
C ALA A 53 14.66 10.15 3.57
N ASN A 54 15.86 9.74 3.97
CA ASN A 54 17.07 9.80 3.14
C ASN A 54 17.40 8.44 2.51
N GLY A 55 16.51 7.46 2.60
CA GLY A 55 16.75 6.11 2.09
C GLY A 55 17.79 5.33 2.89
N LYS A 56 18.02 5.69 4.17
CA LYS A 56 18.98 4.99 5.03
C LYS A 56 18.28 4.09 6.02
N THR A 57 18.82 2.90 6.22
CA THR A 57 18.45 2.00 7.31
C THR A 57 19.02 2.49 8.65
N ALA A 58 18.50 1.95 9.75
CA ALA A 58 18.99 2.24 11.09
C ALA A 58 20.50 1.91 11.26
N ALA A 59 20.99 0.86 10.60
CA ALA A 59 22.40 0.51 10.62
C ALA A 59 23.27 1.58 9.92
N GLN A 60 22.81 2.14 8.79
CA GLN A 60 23.55 3.13 8.01
C GLN A 60 23.63 4.51 8.69
N VAL A 61 22.68 4.83 9.57
CA VAL A 61 22.71 6.07 10.38
C VAL A 61 23.41 5.88 11.73
N CYS A 62 23.83 4.66 12.06
CA CYS A 62 24.54 4.33 13.30
C CYS A 62 26.01 4.74 13.20
N THR A 63 26.43 5.72 13.99
CA THR A 63 27.82 6.19 14.02
C THR A 63 28.65 5.61 15.17
N ASP A 64 27.99 5.08 16.20
CA ASP A 64 28.67 4.46 17.35
C ASP A 64 29.16 3.04 17.02
N LYS A 65 30.45 2.78 17.22
CA LYS A 65 31.09 1.50 16.85
C LYS A 65 30.51 0.30 17.59
N ALA A 66 30.22 0.44 18.88
CA ALA A 66 29.69 -0.66 19.69
C ALA A 66 28.24 -0.98 19.31
N CYS A 67 27.45 0.04 18.99
CA CYS A 67 26.10 -0.08 18.46
C CYS A 67 26.07 -0.70 17.06
N SER A 68 26.98 -0.30 16.16
CA SER A 68 27.07 -0.88 14.80
C SER A 68 27.37 -2.38 14.83
N LEU A 69 28.23 -2.82 15.76
CA LEU A 69 28.54 -4.24 15.92
C LEU A 69 27.29 -5.09 16.23
N ILE A 70 26.28 -4.53 16.90
CA ILE A 70 25.02 -5.24 17.17
C ILE A 70 24.26 -5.53 15.87
N PHE A 71 24.26 -4.60 14.91
CA PHE A 71 23.63 -4.85 13.61
C PHE A 71 24.35 -5.99 12.87
N ASP A 72 25.68 -5.98 12.86
CA ASP A 72 26.50 -7.02 12.23
C ASP A 72 26.28 -8.39 12.89
N GLN A 73 26.32 -8.45 14.23
CA GLN A 73 26.10 -9.68 14.99
C GLN A 73 24.71 -10.30 14.77
N ASN A 74 23.73 -9.48 14.42
CA ASN A 74 22.38 -9.94 14.17
C ASN A 74 22.05 -10.07 12.68
N HIS A 75 22.97 -9.75 11.77
CA HIS A 75 22.75 -9.84 10.33
C HIS A 75 22.17 -11.20 9.92
N GLY A 76 21.13 -11.20 9.09
CA GLY A 76 20.41 -12.40 8.65
C GLY A 76 19.55 -13.12 9.70
N LYS A 77 19.65 -12.78 11.00
CA LYS A 77 18.82 -13.38 12.05
C LYS A 77 17.39 -12.84 12.01
N THR A 78 16.41 -13.70 12.24
CA THR A 78 15.00 -13.34 12.40
C THR A 78 14.58 -13.57 13.85
N PHE A 79 13.75 -12.68 14.38
CA PHE A 79 13.26 -12.76 15.75
C PHE A 79 11.73 -12.69 15.75
N PRO A 80 11.05 -13.51 16.57
CA PRO A 80 9.60 -13.48 16.67
C PRO A 80 9.16 -12.14 17.27
N ARG A 81 8.06 -11.61 16.74
CA ARG A 81 7.45 -10.39 17.25
C ARG A 81 6.45 -10.72 18.34
N ARG A 82 6.38 -9.85 19.34
CA ARG A 82 5.29 -9.85 20.31
C ARG A 82 4.15 -9.00 19.74
N LEU A 83 3.00 -9.62 19.52
CA LEU A 83 1.79 -8.93 19.13
C LEU A 83 1.09 -8.37 20.38
N PRO A 84 0.39 -7.23 20.27
CA PRO A 84 -0.39 -6.70 21.38
C PRO A 84 -1.53 -7.68 21.74
N GLN A 85 -1.74 -7.88 23.03
CA GLN A 85 -2.85 -8.70 23.52
C GLN A 85 -4.12 -7.84 23.56
N LEU A 86 -4.93 -7.93 22.51
CA LEU A 86 -6.19 -7.21 22.38
C LEU A 86 -7.35 -8.20 22.30
N LYS A 87 -8.51 -7.81 22.82
CA LYS A 87 -9.75 -8.53 22.56
C LYS A 87 -10.05 -8.43 21.07
N ARG A 88 -10.25 -9.57 20.41
CA ARG A 88 -10.61 -9.62 18.99
C ARG A 88 -12.10 -9.34 18.83
N GLU A 89 -12.41 -8.34 18.03
CA GLU A 89 -13.77 -8.03 17.58
C GLU A 89 -13.91 -8.50 16.13
N PHE A 90 -15.12 -8.95 15.77
CA PHE A 90 -15.40 -9.49 14.45
C PHE A 90 -16.57 -8.71 13.86
N TYR A 91 -16.25 -7.59 13.22
CA TYR A 91 -17.16 -6.88 12.34
C TYR A 91 -16.79 -7.23 10.90
N VAL A 92 -17.68 -7.97 10.25
CA VAL A 92 -17.39 -8.75 9.03
C VAL A 92 -18.26 -8.24 7.89
N LEU A 93 -17.63 -7.82 6.80
CA LEU A 93 -18.30 -7.49 5.55
C LEU A 93 -18.21 -8.65 4.57
N ILE A 94 -19.35 -9.22 4.17
CA ILE A 94 -19.43 -10.08 2.98
C ILE A 94 -19.56 -9.16 1.78
N VAL A 95 -18.53 -9.13 0.93
CA VAL A 95 -18.42 -8.15 -0.17
C VAL A 95 -19.33 -8.55 -1.33
N GLU A 96 -19.33 -9.84 -1.69
CA GLU A 96 -20.08 -10.38 -2.83
C GLU A 96 -21.47 -10.87 -2.41
N ARG A 97 -22.49 -10.45 -3.17
CA ARG A 97 -23.91 -10.72 -2.87
C ARG A 97 -24.52 -12.06 -3.32
N PRO A 98 -23.88 -12.95 -4.12
CA PRO A 98 -24.58 -14.17 -4.54
C PRO A 98 -24.00 -15.51 -4.03
N GLN A 99 -22.90 -15.56 -3.27
CA GLN A 99 -22.25 -16.84 -2.93
C GLN A 99 -22.58 -17.39 -1.53
N PHE A 100 -22.85 -16.51 -0.55
CA PHE A 100 -23.22 -16.93 0.80
C PHE A 100 -24.72 -16.76 1.03
N GLU A 101 -25.45 -17.87 1.16
CA GLU A 101 -26.90 -17.85 1.35
C GLU A 101 -27.29 -17.05 2.61
N PRO A 102 -28.12 -15.98 2.50
CA PRO A 102 -28.46 -15.13 3.64
C PRO A 102 -29.08 -15.87 4.82
N GLU A 103 -29.77 -16.99 4.56
CA GLU A 103 -30.37 -17.87 5.56
C GLU A 103 -29.33 -18.45 6.54
N ASN A 104 -28.08 -18.60 6.11
CA ASN A 104 -27.00 -19.09 6.97
C ASN A 104 -26.50 -18.03 7.96
N LEU A 105 -26.80 -16.74 7.75
CA LEU A 105 -26.35 -15.66 8.64
C LEU A 105 -26.86 -15.84 10.07
N GLU A 106 -28.09 -16.32 10.24
CA GLU A 106 -28.70 -16.56 11.56
C GLU A 106 -28.09 -17.76 12.30
N ARG A 107 -27.34 -18.61 11.59
CA ARG A 107 -26.70 -19.82 12.13
C ARG A 107 -25.24 -19.59 12.52
N LEU A 108 -24.67 -18.44 12.14
CA LEU A 108 -23.30 -18.09 12.48
C LEU A 108 -23.16 -17.78 13.98
N PRO A 109 -21.96 -17.96 14.56
CA PRO A 109 -21.73 -17.63 15.96
C PRO A 109 -22.00 -16.15 16.29
N ASP A 110 -22.69 -15.86 17.41
CA ASP A 110 -23.07 -14.50 17.86
C ASP A 110 -21.91 -13.49 17.95
N ARG A 111 -20.66 -13.98 18.04
CA ARG A 111 -19.47 -13.13 18.05
C ARG A 111 -19.22 -12.43 16.71
N LEU A 112 -19.76 -12.95 15.60
CA LEU A 112 -19.61 -12.40 14.26
C LEU A 112 -20.72 -11.37 13.99
N ASN A 113 -20.36 -10.09 14.01
CA ASN A 113 -21.26 -9.01 13.60
C ASN A 113 -21.17 -8.86 12.07
N MET A 114 -22.21 -9.32 11.37
CA MET A 114 -22.21 -9.48 9.93
C MET A 114 -22.87 -8.30 9.20
N VAL A 115 -22.26 -7.87 8.11
CA VAL A 115 -22.84 -6.95 7.12
C VAL A 115 -22.80 -7.60 5.75
N TYR A 116 -23.96 -7.66 5.10
CA TYR A 116 -24.09 -8.25 3.77
C TYR A 116 -24.13 -7.19 2.67
N GLY A 117 -23.10 -7.18 1.83
CA GLY A 117 -22.94 -6.25 0.72
C GLY A 117 -22.53 -4.84 1.16
N PHE A 118 -21.53 -4.28 0.48
CA PHE A 118 -21.12 -2.90 0.70
C PHE A 118 -22.19 -1.92 0.17
N LYS A 119 -22.37 -0.79 0.88
CA LYS A 119 -23.24 0.31 0.49
C LYS A 119 -22.51 1.63 0.75
N GLU A 120 -22.11 2.29 -0.32
CA GLU A 120 -21.43 3.59 -0.25
C GLU A 120 -22.30 4.63 0.48
N GLY A 121 -21.68 5.46 1.31
CA GLY A 121 -22.37 6.47 2.14
C GLY A 121 -23.04 5.93 3.40
N LEU A 122 -23.31 4.62 3.49
CA LEU A 122 -23.86 3.98 4.70
C LEU A 122 -22.76 3.28 5.51
N HIS A 123 -21.82 2.63 4.83
CA HIS A 123 -20.74 1.88 5.46
C HIS A 123 -19.40 2.57 5.22
N ASN A 124 -18.53 2.56 6.24
CA ASN A 124 -17.13 2.93 6.09
C ASN A 124 -16.27 1.66 6.09
N LEU A 125 -15.43 1.50 5.06
CA LEU A 125 -14.57 0.32 4.93
C LEU A 125 -13.56 0.20 6.08
N ASP A 126 -13.15 1.33 6.69
CA ASP A 126 -12.18 1.32 7.80
C ASP A 126 -12.74 0.73 9.10
N ASP A 127 -14.06 0.58 9.22
CA ASP A 127 -14.70 0.02 10.40
C ASP A 127 -14.60 -1.52 10.44
N PHE A 128 -14.47 -2.17 9.28
CA PHE A 128 -14.52 -3.62 9.18
C PHE A 128 -13.20 -4.27 9.56
N THR A 129 -13.32 -5.33 10.37
CA THR A 129 -12.19 -6.16 10.79
C THR A 129 -11.88 -7.27 9.78
N HIS A 130 -12.89 -7.71 9.03
CA HIS A 130 -12.79 -8.79 8.05
C HIS A 130 -13.61 -8.47 6.81
N PHE A 131 -13.04 -8.77 5.65
CA PHE A 131 -13.67 -8.77 4.34
C PHE A 131 -13.72 -10.21 3.84
N VAL A 132 -14.93 -10.72 3.66
CA VAL A 132 -15.15 -12.06 3.10
C VAL A 132 -15.35 -11.91 1.59
N ILE A 133 -14.41 -12.46 0.83
CA ILE A 133 -14.36 -12.39 -0.64
C ILE A 133 -13.89 -13.74 -1.17
N ASP A 134 -14.53 -14.23 -2.22
CA ASP A 134 -14.17 -15.50 -2.83
C ASP A 134 -12.99 -15.38 -3.79
N SER A 135 -12.27 -16.49 -3.92
CA SER A 135 -11.25 -16.66 -4.94
C SER A 135 -11.88 -17.13 -6.26
N ASN A 136 -11.15 -16.98 -7.37
CA ASN A 136 -11.59 -17.47 -8.68
C ASN A 136 -11.80 -19.00 -8.76
N GLN A 137 -11.20 -19.74 -7.82
CA GLN A 137 -11.21 -21.19 -7.79
C GLN A 137 -11.57 -21.66 -6.39
N LEU A 138 -12.23 -22.82 -6.30
CA LEU A 138 -12.45 -23.49 -5.03
C LEU A 138 -11.10 -23.80 -4.38
N HIS A 139 -10.94 -23.50 -3.09
CA HIS A 139 -9.66 -23.58 -2.37
C HIS A 139 -8.55 -22.66 -2.91
N GLY A 140 -8.91 -21.68 -3.74
CA GLY A 140 -8.01 -20.64 -4.20
C GLY A 140 -7.51 -19.77 -3.05
N LYS A 141 -6.36 -19.14 -3.28
CA LYS A 141 -5.72 -18.20 -2.33
C LYS A 141 -5.56 -16.81 -2.92
N ASP A 142 -6.04 -16.61 -4.14
CA ASP A 142 -5.99 -15.36 -4.88
C ASP A 142 -7.28 -14.56 -4.72
N LEU A 143 -7.12 -13.27 -4.43
CA LEU A 143 -8.17 -12.26 -4.56
C LEU A 143 -8.27 -11.84 -6.03
N PRO A 144 -9.41 -12.05 -6.70
CA PRO A 144 -9.67 -11.45 -8.00
C PRO A 144 -9.78 -9.94 -7.89
N LEU A 145 -8.93 -9.25 -8.64
CA LEU A 145 -9.08 -7.84 -8.92
C LEU A 145 -9.48 -7.65 -10.38
N ASP A 146 -10.43 -6.75 -10.58
CA ASP A 146 -10.99 -6.41 -11.87
C ASP A 146 -11.15 -4.89 -11.96
N LEU A 147 -10.92 -4.34 -13.15
CA LEU A 147 -11.13 -2.93 -13.44
C LEU A 147 -12.61 -2.55 -13.53
N ASP A 148 -13.50 -3.53 -13.78
CA ASP A 148 -14.95 -3.32 -13.78
C ASP A 148 -15.54 -3.23 -12.36
N ASN A 149 -14.80 -3.68 -11.32
CA ASN A 149 -15.19 -3.57 -9.92
C ASN A 149 -14.02 -3.16 -9.01
N LEU A 150 -13.92 -1.86 -8.79
CA LEU A 150 -12.81 -1.24 -8.07
C LEU A 150 -12.89 -1.37 -6.53
N LEU A 151 -13.96 -1.93 -5.97
CA LEU A 151 -14.12 -2.04 -4.52
C LEU A 151 -13.01 -2.89 -3.89
N SER A 152 -12.62 -3.99 -4.52
CA SER A 152 -11.55 -4.87 -4.02
C SER A 152 -10.18 -4.19 -4.01
N PHE A 153 -9.93 -3.26 -4.94
CA PHE A 153 -8.73 -2.42 -4.90
C PHE A 153 -8.71 -1.52 -3.65
N GLU A 154 -9.84 -0.92 -3.30
CA GLU A 154 -9.96 -0.07 -2.11
C GLU A 154 -9.80 -0.90 -0.82
N ILE A 155 -10.41 -2.09 -0.75
CA ILE A 155 -10.32 -3.02 0.39
C ILE A 155 -8.89 -3.46 0.69
N LEU A 156 -8.03 -3.62 -0.33
CA LEU A 156 -6.63 -3.99 -0.12
C LEU A 156 -5.91 -3.03 0.82
N ALA A 157 -6.19 -1.72 0.70
CA ALA A 157 -5.57 -0.68 1.51
C ALA A 157 -6.12 -0.57 2.95
N LYS A 158 -7.17 -1.33 3.29
CA LYS A 158 -7.81 -1.29 4.61
C LYS A 158 -7.14 -2.24 5.60
N PRO A 159 -7.17 -1.97 6.92
CA PRO A 159 -6.51 -2.82 7.91
C PRO A 159 -7.15 -4.20 8.07
N GLY A 160 -8.44 -4.33 7.77
CA GLY A 160 -9.18 -5.57 7.88
C GLY A 160 -8.56 -6.73 7.09
N MET A 161 -8.68 -7.94 7.65
CA MET A 161 -8.23 -9.17 7.02
C MET A 161 -9.12 -9.51 5.82
N ILE A 162 -8.54 -10.11 4.79
CA ILE A 162 -9.29 -10.59 3.62
C ILE A 162 -9.26 -12.12 3.67
N VAL A 163 -10.43 -12.73 3.79
CA VAL A 163 -10.62 -14.18 3.99
C VAL A 163 -11.64 -14.72 2.99
N THR A 164 -11.57 -16.01 2.68
CA THR A 164 -12.53 -16.70 1.82
C THR A 164 -13.85 -16.98 2.54
N THR A 165 -14.93 -17.22 1.79
CA THR A 165 -16.21 -17.68 2.37
C THR A 165 -16.09 -19.01 3.09
N GLU A 166 -15.10 -19.84 2.75
CA GLU A 166 -14.78 -21.10 3.44
C GLU A 166 -14.56 -20.91 4.96
N TRP A 167 -14.14 -19.70 5.39
CA TRP A 167 -14.07 -19.38 6.82
C TRP A 167 -15.44 -19.40 7.49
N LEU A 168 -16.46 -18.83 6.83
CA LEU A 168 -17.83 -18.82 7.33
C LEU A 168 -18.41 -20.23 7.35
N ASP A 169 -18.16 -21.02 6.30
CA ASP A 169 -18.58 -22.44 6.25
C ASP A 169 -17.96 -23.27 7.38
N ALA A 170 -16.68 -23.01 7.67
CA ALA A 170 -15.99 -23.63 8.80
C ALA A 170 -16.57 -23.19 10.14
N CYS A 171 -16.97 -21.91 10.28
CA CYS A 171 -17.64 -21.41 11.49
C CYS A 171 -19.05 -21.98 11.69
N LEU A 172 -19.80 -22.21 10.60
CA LEU A 172 -21.09 -22.91 10.64
C LEU A 172 -20.94 -24.37 11.10
N SER A 173 -19.82 -25.00 10.75
CA SER A 173 -19.52 -26.38 11.11
C SER A 173 -18.98 -26.52 12.54
N ASP A 174 -18.12 -25.58 12.97
CA ASP A 174 -17.53 -25.54 14.30
C ASP A 174 -17.33 -24.07 14.74
N PRO A 175 -18.10 -23.57 15.73
CA PRO A 175 -17.97 -22.20 16.23
C PRO A 175 -16.58 -21.82 16.75
N LYS A 176 -15.71 -22.80 17.06
CA LYS A 176 -14.32 -22.52 17.44
C LYS A 176 -13.48 -22.00 16.27
N GLN A 177 -13.91 -22.18 15.02
CA GLN A 177 -13.19 -21.71 13.83
C GLN A 177 -13.15 -20.18 13.69
N VAL A 178 -13.97 -19.44 14.45
CA VAL A 178 -13.97 -17.97 14.48
C VAL A 178 -12.56 -17.42 14.73
N ASP A 179 -11.81 -17.99 15.68
CA ASP A 179 -10.47 -17.51 16.02
C ASP A 179 -9.34 -18.10 15.13
N PHE A 180 -9.69 -18.93 14.13
CA PHE A 180 -8.75 -19.54 13.17
C PHE A 180 -8.87 -18.97 11.74
N ASP A 181 -9.43 -17.76 11.59
CA ASP A 181 -9.53 -16.99 10.35
C ASP A 181 -8.25 -16.96 9.49
N TRP A 182 -7.07 -16.90 10.10
CA TRP A 182 -5.78 -16.89 9.42
C TRP A 182 -5.56 -18.09 8.48
N LYS A 183 -6.22 -19.23 8.71
CA LYS A 183 -6.18 -20.40 7.80
C LYS A 183 -6.84 -20.10 6.45
N TYR A 184 -7.81 -19.19 6.45
CA TYR A 184 -8.66 -18.85 5.31
C TYR A 184 -8.28 -17.50 4.69
N GLN A 185 -7.20 -16.88 5.16
CA GLN A 185 -6.69 -15.65 4.59
C GLN A 185 -6.30 -15.86 3.11
N LEU A 186 -6.73 -14.93 2.26
CA LEU A 186 -6.25 -14.79 0.90
C LEU A 186 -4.83 -14.21 0.91
N THR A 187 -3.92 -14.80 0.15
CA THR A 187 -2.50 -14.45 0.15
C THR A 187 -2.06 -13.79 -1.15
N ASP A 188 -2.72 -14.15 -2.26
CA ASP A 188 -2.32 -13.81 -3.62
C ASP A 188 -3.31 -12.81 -4.23
N ILE A 189 -2.94 -12.20 -5.35
CA ILE A 189 -3.83 -11.36 -6.16
C ILE A 189 -3.82 -11.91 -7.57
N SER A 190 -4.98 -12.10 -8.18
CA SER A 190 -5.11 -12.37 -9.60
C SER A 190 -5.61 -11.11 -10.32
N PHE A 191 -4.93 -10.69 -11.38
CA PHE A 191 -5.25 -9.50 -12.15
C PHE A 191 -4.81 -9.69 -13.61
N GLU A 192 -5.68 -9.39 -14.57
CA GLU A 192 -5.36 -9.46 -16.02
C GLU A 192 -4.69 -10.79 -16.45
N GLY A 193 -5.22 -11.91 -15.94
CA GLY A 193 -4.74 -13.26 -16.25
C GLY A 193 -3.41 -13.66 -15.57
N GLN A 194 -2.86 -12.80 -14.70
CA GLN A 194 -1.64 -13.07 -13.93
C GLN A 194 -1.95 -13.26 -12.45
N VAL A 195 -1.15 -14.10 -11.77
CA VAL A 195 -1.24 -14.30 -10.32
C VAL A 195 0.01 -13.78 -9.63
N HIS A 196 -0.16 -12.82 -8.73
CA HIS A 196 0.86 -12.22 -7.91
C HIS A 196 0.84 -12.86 -6.51
N LYS A 197 1.88 -13.63 -6.20
CA LYS A 197 1.95 -14.42 -4.96
C LYS A 197 2.32 -13.59 -3.74
N ASN A 198 1.70 -13.91 -2.59
CA ASN A 198 2.01 -13.34 -1.28
C ASN A 198 1.96 -11.81 -1.23
N VAL A 199 1.09 -11.18 -2.02
CA VAL A 199 0.98 -9.71 -2.05
C VAL A 199 0.15 -9.21 -0.87
N ILE A 200 -0.99 -9.84 -0.59
CA ILE A 200 -1.90 -9.41 0.48
C ILE A 200 -1.19 -9.40 1.84
N PRO A 201 -0.45 -10.45 2.26
CA PRO A 201 0.26 -10.43 3.53
C PRO A 201 1.29 -9.31 3.62
N ARG A 202 1.95 -8.92 2.53
CA ARG A 202 2.89 -7.79 2.53
C ARG A 202 2.17 -6.47 2.80
N ILE A 203 1.07 -6.22 2.08
CA ILE A 203 0.20 -5.05 2.29
C ILE A 203 -0.28 -4.98 3.74
N LYS A 204 -0.92 -6.05 4.21
CA LYS A 204 -1.52 -6.09 5.55
C LYS A 204 -0.44 -6.00 6.65
N ASN A 205 0.74 -6.57 6.44
CA ASN A 205 1.85 -6.40 7.38
C ASN A 205 2.30 -4.95 7.47
N ASP A 206 2.50 -4.26 6.35
CA ASP A 206 2.96 -2.86 6.35
C ASP A 206 1.94 -1.93 7.01
N ILE A 207 0.63 -2.12 6.73
CA ILE A 207 -0.45 -1.38 7.40
C ILE A 207 -0.40 -1.61 8.92
N ASN A 208 -0.40 -2.88 9.37
CA ASN A 208 -0.41 -3.22 10.80
C ASN A 208 0.89 -2.85 11.53
N ARG A 209 1.98 -2.65 10.78
CA ARG A 209 3.28 -2.18 11.30
C ARG A 209 3.44 -0.67 11.24
N LEU A 210 2.41 0.06 10.79
CA LEU A 210 2.40 1.52 10.64
C LEU A 210 3.54 2.02 9.75
N ARG A 211 3.88 1.25 8.70
CA ARG A 211 4.84 1.65 7.68
C ARG A 211 4.18 2.57 6.66
N PRO A 212 4.95 3.42 5.97
CA PRO A 212 4.39 4.28 4.94
C PRO A 212 3.70 3.43 3.86
N PRO A 213 2.45 3.76 3.47
CA PRO A 213 1.73 3.00 2.45
C PRO A 213 2.35 3.18 1.05
N LEU A 214 1.93 2.35 0.09
CA LEU A 214 2.59 2.21 -1.22
C LEU A 214 2.83 3.54 -1.95
N LEU A 215 1.82 4.41 -1.96
CA LEU A 215 1.83 5.68 -2.69
C LEU A 215 2.28 6.85 -1.80
N PHE A 216 2.84 6.58 -0.60
CA PHE A 216 3.30 7.62 0.31
C PHE A 216 4.35 8.53 -0.35
N GLY A 217 4.10 9.83 -0.30
CA GLY A 217 4.96 10.86 -0.92
C GLY A 217 4.63 11.14 -2.40
N THR A 218 3.57 10.53 -2.96
CA THR A 218 3.10 10.85 -4.31
C THR A 218 2.02 11.94 -4.28
N CYS A 219 2.06 12.82 -5.28
CA CYS A 219 1.02 13.75 -5.68
C CYS A 219 0.55 13.34 -7.09
N ILE A 220 -0.63 12.72 -7.19
CA ILE A 220 -1.10 12.09 -8.41
C ILE A 220 -2.21 12.94 -9.05
N THR A 221 -2.09 13.21 -10.35
CA THR A 221 -3.18 13.75 -11.18
C THR A 221 -3.60 12.71 -12.20
N ILE A 222 -4.90 12.47 -12.32
CA ILE A 222 -5.48 11.70 -13.43
C ILE A 222 -5.92 12.69 -14.51
N LEU A 223 -5.26 12.65 -15.67
CA LEU A 223 -5.55 13.55 -16.78
C LEU A 223 -6.95 13.27 -17.38
N PRO A 224 -7.59 14.28 -17.99
CA PRO A 224 -8.86 14.07 -18.67
C PRO A 224 -8.74 13.04 -19.81
N THR A 225 -9.82 12.30 -20.01
CA THR A 225 -9.99 11.36 -21.12
C THR A 225 -11.44 11.35 -21.59
N ARG A 226 -11.64 10.99 -22.85
CA ARG A 226 -12.95 10.73 -23.47
C ARG A 226 -13.50 9.36 -23.10
N ASN A 227 -12.67 8.47 -22.54
CA ASN A 227 -13.12 7.16 -22.04
C ASN A 227 -14.23 7.35 -20.98
N ARG A 228 -15.41 6.83 -21.27
CA ARG A 228 -16.59 7.00 -20.42
C ARG A 228 -16.47 6.21 -19.11
N ILE A 229 -15.99 4.97 -19.16
CA ILE A 229 -15.81 4.09 -17.99
C ILE A 229 -14.90 4.81 -16.98
N MET A 230 -13.74 5.27 -17.45
CA MET A 230 -12.80 6.01 -16.60
C MET A 230 -13.39 7.29 -15.99
N ARG A 231 -14.29 7.99 -16.70
CA ARG A 231 -14.95 9.18 -16.14
C ARG A 231 -15.92 8.81 -15.01
N GLU A 232 -16.62 7.69 -15.13
CA GLU A 232 -17.51 7.15 -14.11
C GLU A 232 -16.70 6.65 -12.89
N ASP A 233 -15.58 5.96 -13.14
CA ASP A 233 -14.69 5.40 -12.10
C ASP A 233 -13.70 6.38 -11.48
N ARG A 234 -13.66 7.63 -11.95
CA ARG A 234 -12.64 8.60 -11.53
C ARG A 234 -12.60 8.78 -10.02
N ASN A 235 -13.76 8.87 -9.39
CA ASN A 235 -13.86 9.04 -7.94
C ASN A 235 -13.40 7.79 -7.17
N ASN A 236 -13.67 6.60 -7.71
CA ASN A 236 -13.20 5.33 -7.15
C ASN A 236 -11.67 5.28 -7.15
N TRP A 237 -11.04 5.65 -8.28
CA TRP A 237 -9.58 5.73 -8.37
C TRP A 237 -8.96 6.77 -7.45
N ILE A 238 -9.62 7.93 -7.27
CA ILE A 238 -9.17 8.94 -6.30
C ILE A 238 -9.16 8.35 -4.89
N ARG A 239 -10.24 7.67 -4.47
CA ARG A 239 -10.30 7.00 -3.16
C ARG A 239 -9.21 5.93 -3.02
N ILE A 240 -8.97 5.13 -4.06
CA ILE A 240 -7.90 4.12 -4.05
C ILE A 240 -6.53 4.77 -3.88
N ILE A 241 -6.24 5.84 -4.63
CA ILE A 241 -4.98 6.60 -4.51
C ILE A 241 -4.79 7.06 -3.05
N GLU A 242 -5.82 7.67 -2.47
CA GLU A 242 -5.79 8.19 -1.11
C GLU A 242 -5.68 7.07 -0.06
N ALA A 243 -6.37 5.95 -0.27
CA ALA A 243 -6.30 4.79 0.61
C ALA A 243 -4.89 4.17 0.64
N PHE A 244 -4.17 4.17 -0.50
CA PHE A 244 -2.75 3.79 -0.55
C PHE A 244 -1.79 4.94 -0.17
N GLY A 245 -2.30 6.03 0.40
CA GLY A 245 -1.56 7.16 0.96
C GLY A 245 -0.94 8.10 -0.05
N GLY A 246 -1.37 8.05 -1.31
CA GLY A 246 -1.08 9.07 -2.30
C GLY A 246 -1.97 10.30 -2.10
N LYS A 247 -1.51 11.45 -2.56
CA LYS A 247 -2.31 12.67 -2.55
C LYS A 247 -2.86 12.94 -3.95
N TYR A 248 -4.18 12.86 -4.12
CA TYR A 248 -4.77 13.31 -5.37
C TYR A 248 -4.72 14.84 -5.49
N VAL A 249 -4.35 15.34 -6.67
CA VAL A 249 -4.37 16.77 -6.99
C VAL A 249 -5.02 17.00 -8.35
N VAL A 250 -5.79 18.08 -8.48
CA VAL A 250 -6.49 18.43 -9.72
C VAL A 250 -5.57 19.11 -10.73
N ALA A 251 -4.63 19.92 -10.22
CA ALA A 251 -3.68 20.68 -11.02
C ALA A 251 -2.26 20.23 -10.68
N PRO A 252 -1.54 19.57 -11.60
CA PRO A 252 -0.16 19.19 -11.37
C PRO A 252 0.71 20.44 -11.31
N LYS A 253 1.55 20.54 -10.29
CA LYS A 253 2.57 21.56 -10.22
C LYS A 253 3.92 20.89 -10.42
N PRO A 254 4.71 21.29 -11.42
CA PRO A 254 6.13 21.00 -11.43
C PRO A 254 6.71 21.28 -10.05
N THR A 255 7.36 20.28 -9.46
CA THR A 255 7.99 20.41 -8.15
C THR A 255 9.49 20.43 -8.35
N ILE A 256 10.08 21.62 -8.22
CA ILE A 256 11.53 21.79 -8.30
C ILE A 256 12.21 21.20 -7.04
N SER A 257 11.45 20.99 -5.95
CA SER A 257 11.97 20.45 -4.68
C SER A 257 10.96 19.51 -4.00
N GLY A 258 11.48 18.48 -3.35
CA GLY A 258 10.69 17.45 -2.65
C GLY A 258 11.41 16.09 -2.67
N PRO A 259 11.26 15.28 -1.60
CA PRO A 259 11.74 13.91 -1.61
C PRO A 259 10.91 13.08 -2.60
N ASP A 260 11.55 12.09 -3.24
CA ASP A 260 10.83 11.12 -4.05
C ASP A 260 9.97 10.19 -3.15
N PRO A 261 8.96 9.50 -3.71
CA PRO A 261 8.07 8.63 -2.95
C PRO A 261 8.82 7.57 -2.14
N TYR A 262 8.35 7.26 -0.93
CA TYR A 262 9.09 6.36 -0.02
C TYR A 262 9.38 4.98 -0.63
N HIS A 263 8.41 4.41 -1.36
CA HIS A 263 8.56 3.10 -1.99
C HIS A 263 9.44 3.10 -3.25
N SER A 264 9.84 4.27 -3.77
CA SER A 264 10.84 4.32 -4.86
C SER A 264 12.25 3.99 -4.35
N LEU A 265 12.49 4.12 -3.04
CA LEU A 265 13.80 3.93 -2.42
C LEU A 265 14.23 2.45 -2.30
N PHE A 266 13.29 1.51 -2.38
CA PHE A 266 13.56 0.07 -2.21
C PHE A 266 13.95 -0.65 -3.52
N ALA A 267 13.76 0.01 -4.65
CA ALA A 267 13.83 -0.61 -5.95
C ALA A 267 15.05 -0.12 -6.72
N GLU A 268 15.64 -1.00 -7.53
CA GLU A 268 16.54 -0.63 -8.63
C GLU A 268 15.72 0.07 -9.73
N ILE A 269 15.17 1.23 -9.41
CA ILE A 269 14.47 2.08 -10.36
C ILE A 269 15.54 2.76 -11.20
N VAL A 270 15.66 2.32 -12.46
CA VAL A 270 16.59 2.92 -13.41
C VAL A 270 16.16 4.33 -13.77
N THR A 271 14.85 4.52 -13.97
CA THR A 271 14.25 5.83 -14.31
C THR A 271 13.51 6.40 -13.10
N PRO A 272 13.99 7.48 -12.47
CA PRO A 272 13.41 8.00 -11.23
C PRO A 272 11.90 8.26 -11.32
N ILE A 273 11.20 7.92 -10.23
CA ILE A 273 9.80 8.29 -10.03
C ILE A 273 9.78 9.48 -9.08
N HIS A 274 9.35 10.63 -9.58
CA HIS A 274 9.20 11.85 -8.80
C HIS A 274 7.86 11.90 -8.09
N SER A 275 7.77 12.75 -7.06
CA SER A 275 6.56 12.93 -6.28
C SER A 275 5.37 13.39 -7.13
N SER A 276 5.58 14.22 -8.17
CA SER A 276 4.50 14.69 -9.05
C SER A 276 4.28 13.70 -10.19
N ILE A 277 3.20 12.92 -10.12
CA ILE A 277 2.85 11.87 -11.08
C ILE A 277 1.62 12.28 -11.90
N LEU A 278 1.73 12.18 -13.21
CA LEU A 278 0.64 12.35 -14.16
C LEU A 278 0.25 11.00 -14.76
N LEU A 279 -1.00 10.59 -14.53
CA LEU A 279 -1.59 9.43 -15.16
C LEU A 279 -2.33 9.86 -16.42
N TYR A 280 -1.81 9.46 -17.58
CA TYR A 280 -2.36 9.81 -18.89
C TYR A 280 -3.07 8.63 -19.56
N PHE A 281 -3.86 8.97 -20.57
CA PHE A 281 -4.51 8.06 -21.50
C PHE A 281 -4.02 8.37 -22.91
N ASN A 282 -4.27 7.48 -23.86
CA ASN A 282 -3.84 7.68 -25.25
C ASN A 282 -4.45 8.93 -25.91
N ASP A 283 -5.57 9.43 -25.37
CA ASP A 283 -6.24 10.65 -25.84
C ASP A 283 -6.01 11.87 -24.94
N SER A 284 -5.14 11.74 -23.93
CA SER A 284 -4.78 12.86 -23.07
C SER A 284 -3.96 13.91 -23.82
N ILE A 285 -4.13 15.16 -23.39
CA ILE A 285 -3.34 16.29 -23.87
C ILE A 285 -2.37 16.68 -22.77
N VAL A 286 -1.08 16.73 -23.10
CA VAL A 286 0.00 17.10 -22.17
C VAL A 286 0.50 18.50 -22.44
N ARG A 287 1.11 19.13 -21.43
CA ARG A 287 1.79 20.42 -21.58
C ARG A 287 3.28 20.19 -21.81
N GLU A 288 3.88 20.99 -22.69
CA GLU A 288 5.32 20.93 -22.96
C GLU A 288 6.16 20.98 -21.68
N LEU A 289 5.77 21.83 -20.72
CA LEU A 289 6.46 21.96 -19.44
C LEU A 289 6.54 20.63 -18.65
N TRP A 290 5.59 19.70 -18.81
CA TRP A 290 5.64 18.41 -18.11
C TRP A 290 6.68 17.46 -18.71
N LEU A 291 7.09 17.70 -19.96
CA LEU A 291 8.10 16.89 -20.66
C LEU A 291 9.53 17.35 -20.34
N VAL A 292 9.69 18.54 -19.75
CA VAL A 292 11.00 19.09 -19.37
C VAL A 292 11.52 18.33 -18.14
N PRO A 293 12.68 17.64 -18.22
CA PRO A 293 13.19 16.83 -17.11
C PRO A 293 13.37 17.59 -15.79
N ASP A 294 13.82 18.85 -15.86
CA ASP A 294 14.06 19.71 -14.68
C ASP A 294 12.79 19.99 -13.86
N ASN A 295 11.61 19.83 -14.46
CA ASN A 295 10.33 20.02 -13.79
C ASN A 295 9.93 18.85 -12.89
N ARG A 296 10.71 17.76 -12.88
CA ARG A 296 10.54 16.56 -12.04
C ARG A 296 9.09 16.07 -12.00
N VAL A 297 8.49 15.95 -13.20
CA VAL A 297 7.17 15.36 -13.40
C VAL A 297 7.36 13.97 -14.00
N THR A 298 6.72 12.97 -13.41
CA THR A 298 6.71 11.61 -13.95
C THR A 298 5.40 11.38 -14.69
N LEU A 299 5.47 11.24 -16.02
CA LEU A 299 4.33 10.87 -16.86
C LEU A 299 4.28 9.36 -17.03
N LEU A 300 3.14 8.77 -16.68
CA LEU A 300 2.88 7.33 -16.76
C LEU A 300 1.49 7.12 -17.34
N GLY A 301 1.29 6.09 -18.15
CA GLY A 301 -0.06 5.75 -18.56
C GLY A 301 -0.83 5.19 -17.35
N MET A 302 -2.17 5.27 -17.43
CA MET A 302 -3.03 4.89 -16.33
C MET A 302 -2.82 3.43 -15.86
N ALA A 303 -2.37 2.51 -16.72
CA ALA A 303 -2.16 1.11 -16.32
C ALA A 303 -1.08 0.96 -15.25
N TRP A 304 -0.16 1.93 -15.12
CA TRP A 304 0.84 1.92 -14.06
C TRP A 304 0.24 1.81 -12.65
N LEU A 305 -0.90 2.45 -12.39
CA LEU A 305 -1.50 2.51 -11.06
C LEU A 305 -2.01 1.14 -10.58
N PRO A 306 -2.94 0.46 -11.27
CA PRO A 306 -3.36 -0.89 -10.88
C PRO A 306 -2.18 -1.86 -10.85
N GLU A 307 -1.29 -1.81 -11.85
CA GLU A 307 -0.15 -2.74 -11.93
C GLU A 307 0.84 -2.57 -10.76
N SER A 308 1.02 -1.34 -10.27
CA SER A 308 1.82 -1.05 -9.07
C SER A 308 1.14 -1.54 -7.80
N ILE A 309 -0.19 -1.40 -7.70
CA ILE A 309 -0.98 -1.87 -6.55
C ILE A 309 -0.94 -3.40 -6.45
N VAL A 310 -1.23 -4.13 -7.53
CA VAL A 310 -1.30 -5.61 -7.52
C VAL A 310 0.06 -6.27 -7.31
N ARG A 311 1.17 -5.55 -7.58
CA ARG A 311 2.54 -5.99 -7.24
C ARG A 311 3.03 -5.47 -5.89
N TYR A 312 2.29 -4.55 -5.28
CA TYR A 312 2.69 -3.77 -4.11
C TYR A 312 4.11 -3.22 -4.22
N ARG A 313 4.37 -2.54 -5.35
CA ARG A 313 5.66 -1.90 -5.67
C ARG A 313 5.42 -0.81 -6.71
N LEU A 314 6.09 0.34 -6.56
CA LEU A 314 6.11 1.35 -7.62
C LEU A 314 6.91 0.84 -8.82
N LEU A 315 6.27 0.70 -9.97
CA LEU A 315 6.92 0.23 -11.19
C LEU A 315 7.76 1.34 -11.82
N SER A 316 8.95 0.99 -12.31
CA SER A 316 9.78 1.92 -13.08
C SER A 316 9.04 2.37 -14.35
N PRO A 317 9.16 3.64 -14.81
CA PRO A 317 8.56 4.11 -16.06
C PRO A 317 8.89 3.26 -17.29
N ASP A 318 10.07 2.63 -17.30
CA ASP A 318 10.56 1.73 -18.35
C ASP A 318 10.21 0.25 -18.12
N HIS A 319 9.38 -0.06 -17.11
CA HIS A 319 8.99 -1.44 -16.79
C HIS A 319 8.26 -2.09 -17.97
N GLY A 320 8.66 -3.31 -18.33
CA GLY A 320 8.21 -3.98 -19.56
C GLY A 320 6.71 -4.26 -19.67
N ILE A 321 5.94 -4.16 -18.58
CA ILE A 321 4.47 -4.27 -18.61
C ILE A 321 3.81 -3.03 -19.22
N LEU A 322 4.46 -1.87 -19.09
CA LEU A 322 3.98 -0.58 -19.61
C LEU A 322 4.42 -0.33 -21.06
N ARG A 323 5.12 -1.29 -21.68
CA ARG A 323 5.70 -1.10 -23.02
C ARG A 323 4.68 -0.84 -24.12
N PHE A 324 3.43 -1.23 -23.89
CA PHE A 324 2.33 -1.05 -24.84
C PHE A 324 1.59 0.28 -24.66
N GLU A 325 1.90 1.03 -23.59
CA GLU A 325 1.39 2.39 -23.43
C GLU A 325 2.13 3.33 -24.38
N MET A 326 1.35 4.24 -24.97
CA MET A 326 1.88 5.29 -25.84
C MET A 326 2.91 6.13 -25.07
N LYS A 327 4.03 6.50 -25.69
CA LYS A 327 5.09 7.26 -25.02
C LYS A 327 4.69 8.73 -24.83
N PRO A 328 5.20 9.42 -23.80
CA PRO A 328 4.81 10.81 -23.54
C PRO A 328 5.02 11.77 -24.73
N HIS A 329 6.06 11.56 -25.54
CA HIS A 329 6.35 12.39 -26.73
C HIS A 329 5.42 12.12 -27.93
N GLU A 330 4.62 11.05 -27.87
CA GLU A 330 3.62 10.71 -28.89
C GLU A 330 2.23 11.32 -28.55
N LEU A 331 2.04 11.83 -27.33
CA LEU A 331 0.81 12.50 -26.90
C LEU A 331 0.65 13.87 -27.56
N ALA A 332 -0.61 14.26 -27.78
CA ALA A 332 -0.94 15.62 -28.18
C ALA A 332 -0.41 16.61 -27.14
N THR A 333 0.40 17.58 -27.59
CA THR A 333 1.09 18.53 -26.71
C THR A 333 0.62 19.96 -26.95
N ILE A 334 0.24 20.65 -25.87
CA ILE A 334 0.04 22.10 -25.87
C ILE A 334 1.40 22.75 -25.64
N PHE A 335 1.84 23.50 -26.65
CA PHE A 335 2.99 24.38 -26.57
C PHE A 335 2.53 25.69 -25.93
N GLU A 336 3.04 26.00 -24.75
CA GLU A 336 2.81 27.29 -24.13
C GLU A 336 3.67 28.30 -24.90
N HIS A 337 3.10 28.93 -25.93
CA HIS A 337 3.76 30.06 -26.58
C HIS A 337 4.11 31.09 -25.51
N GLY A 338 5.40 31.21 -25.19
CA GLY A 338 5.90 32.30 -24.37
C GLY A 338 5.43 33.65 -24.95
N PRO A 339 5.38 34.72 -24.14
CA PRO A 339 5.09 36.04 -24.68
C PRO A 339 6.02 36.28 -25.87
N ARG A 340 5.45 36.69 -27.01
CA ARG A 340 6.23 37.23 -28.13
C ARG A 340 7.15 38.27 -27.52
N TYR A 341 8.45 37.98 -27.48
CA TYR A 341 9.46 39.01 -27.28
C TYR A 341 9.27 39.98 -28.44
N ASN A 342 8.48 41.02 -28.22
CA ASN A 342 8.51 42.23 -29.03
C ASN A 342 9.88 42.86 -28.71
N TYR A 343 10.89 42.45 -29.47
CA TYR A 343 12.09 43.24 -29.64
C TYR A 343 11.66 44.56 -30.29
N PHE A 344 11.71 45.64 -29.51
CA PHE A 344 11.89 47.00 -30.00
C PHE A 344 13.20 47.53 -29.42
#